data_AF-A0A1B7WFF1-F1
#
_entry.id   AF-A0A1B7WFF1-F1
#
_cell.length_a   1.000
_cell.length_b   1.000
_cell.length_c   1.000
_cell.angle_alpha   90.00
_cell.angle_beta   90.00
_cell.angle_gamma   90.00
#
_symmetry.space_group_name_H-M   'P 1'
#
loop_
_entity.id
_entity.type
_entity.pdbx_description
1 polymer ?
#
loop_
_entity_poly.entity_id
_entity_poly.type
_entity_poly.pdbx_seq_one_letter_code
_entity_poly.pdbx_strand_id
1 'polypeptide(L)' 'MGIDTITETTTGGIETIDLNGTTTAVKVNLGVTTSQTVNSNLKLILSANNVIENARGGTGNDRLTSQPQ' A
#
# COMPACT_ATOMS: atom_id res chain seq x y z
N MET A 1 15.96 -3.38 -6.28
CA MET A 1 14.51 -3.10 -6.33
C MET A 1 13.81 -4.35 -5.85
N GLY A 2 12.99 -4.25 -4.80
CA GLY A 2 12.13 -5.35 -4.34
C GLY A 2 10.75 -5.29 -4.98
N ILE A 3 10.13 -6.46 -5.16
CA ILE A 3 8.71 -6.59 -5.45
C ILE A 3 8.13 -7.40 -4.29
N ASP A 4 7.25 -6.77 -3.53
CA ASP A 4 6.57 -7.41 -2.41
C ASP A 4 5.11 -7.63 -2.77
N THR A 5 4.55 -8.76 -2.32
CA THR A 5 3.13 -9.07 -2.45
C THR A 5 2.53 -9.16 -1.06
N ILE A 6 1.49 -8.38 -0.80
CA ILE A 6 0.67 -8.51 0.40
C ILE A 6 -0.54 -9.37 0.03
N THR A 7 -0.64 -10.53 0.68
CA THR A 7 -1.78 -11.41 0.56
C THR A 7 -2.55 -11.40 1.86
N GLU A 8 -3.70 -10.73 1.85
CA GLU A 8 -4.67 -10.84 2.93
C GLU A 8 -5.65 -11.97 2.60
N THR A 9 -5.86 -12.88 3.54
CA THR A 9 -6.91 -13.89 3.46
C THR A 9 -8.12 -13.31 4.17
N THR A 10 -9.26 -13.15 3.50
CA THR A 10 -10.46 -12.50 4.05
C THR A 10 -10.88 -13.09 5.40
N THR A 11 -10.32 -12.56 6.48
CA THR A 11 -10.54 -13.00 7.86
C THR A 11 -11.42 -12.01 8.62
N GLY A 12 -11.76 -10.88 7.98
CA GLY A 12 -12.45 -9.76 8.59
C GLY A 12 -11.48 -8.93 9.44
N GLY A 13 -11.69 -7.63 9.49
CA GLY A 13 -10.77 -6.74 10.19
C GLY A 13 -10.77 -5.33 9.61
N ILE A 14 -9.80 -4.55 10.06
CA ILE A 14 -9.47 -3.23 9.53
C ILE A 14 -7.95 -3.23 9.38
N GLU A 15 -7.51 -3.41 8.16
CA GLU A 15 -6.11 -3.60 7.83
C GLU A 15 -5.44 -2.26 7.50
N THR A 16 -4.16 -2.13 7.86
CA THR A 16 -3.38 -0.92 7.63
C THR A 16 -2.00 -1.25 7.07
N ILE A 17 -1.64 -0.64 5.95
CA ILE A 17 -0.23 -0.59 5.49
C ILE A 17 0.45 0.59 6.20
N ASP A 18 1.44 0.31 7.05
CA ASP A 18 2.20 1.34 7.77
C ASP A 18 3.59 1.55 7.15
N LEU A 19 3.84 2.76 6.63
CA LEU A 19 5.10 3.19 6.03
C LEU A 19 5.72 4.36 6.84
N ASN A 20 5.38 4.51 8.13
CA ASN A 20 5.81 5.65 8.95
C ASN A 20 7.34 5.83 9.03
N GLY A 21 8.11 4.73 8.84
CA GLY A 21 9.57 4.74 8.88
C GLY A 21 10.22 5.28 7.61
N THR A 22 9.43 5.64 6.59
CA THR A 22 9.96 6.19 5.33
C THR A 22 10.18 7.69 5.42
N THR A 23 11.31 8.15 4.89
CA THR A 23 11.63 9.58 4.73
C THR A 23 11.49 10.05 3.28
N THR A 24 11.48 9.11 2.33
CA THR A 24 11.21 9.37 0.91
C THR A 24 9.73 9.27 0.64
N ALA A 25 9.20 10.13 -0.24
CA ALA A 25 7.81 10.12 -0.64
C ALA A 25 7.37 8.74 -1.16
N VAL A 26 6.22 8.26 -0.66
CA VAL A 26 5.58 7.02 -1.09
C VAL A 26 4.31 7.30 -1.90
N LYS A 27 4.02 6.41 -2.85
CA LYS A 27 2.78 6.40 -3.64
C LYS A 27 2.09 5.05 -3.46
N VAL A 28 0.96 5.03 -2.77
CA VAL A 28 0.19 3.80 -2.53
C VAL A 28 -1.25 4.03 -2.96
N ASN A 29 -1.79 3.09 -3.73
CA ASN A 29 -3.19 3.03 -4.09
C ASN A 29 -3.76 1.67 -3.68
N LEU A 30 -4.67 1.68 -2.71
CA LEU A 30 -5.31 0.47 -2.16
C LEU A 30 -6.27 -0.19 -3.15
N GLY A 31 -6.67 0.54 -4.21
CA GLY A 31 -7.48 0.03 -5.31
C GLY A 31 -6.71 -0.71 -6.42
N VAL A 32 -5.37 -0.79 -6.35
CA VAL A 32 -4.51 -1.35 -7.41
C VAL A 32 -3.93 -2.70 -7.00
N THR A 33 -4.33 -3.76 -7.70
CA THR A 33 -3.86 -5.14 -7.50
C THR A 33 -2.74 -5.57 -8.45
N THR A 34 -2.41 -4.76 -9.46
CA THR A 34 -1.21 -4.95 -10.27
C THR A 34 0.00 -4.31 -9.59
N SER A 35 1.22 -4.61 -10.07
CA SER A 35 2.43 -3.99 -9.54
C SER A 35 2.38 -2.46 -9.60
N GLN A 36 2.46 -1.81 -8.44
CA GLN A 36 2.54 -0.37 -8.28
C GLN A 36 3.90 0.03 -7.69
N THR A 37 4.52 1.06 -8.24
CA THR A 37 5.77 1.60 -7.69
C THR A 37 5.46 2.46 -6.47
N VAL A 38 5.88 2.00 -5.30
CA VAL A 38 5.71 2.73 -4.04
C VAL A 38 6.75 3.84 -3.94
N ASN A 39 8.02 3.50 -4.19
CA ASN A 39 9.11 4.45 -4.25
C ASN A 39 10.28 3.88 -5.07
N SER A 40 11.37 4.65 -5.09
CA SER A 40 12.75 4.16 -5.01
C SER A 40 12.97 2.67 -5.10
N ASN A 41 12.67 1.98 -4.00
CA ASN A 41 13.18 0.68 -3.63
C ASN A 41 12.13 -0.43 -3.66
N LEU A 42 10.85 -0.06 -3.66
CA LEU A 42 9.72 -0.96 -3.47
C LEU A 42 8.68 -0.83 -4.60
N LYS A 43 8.33 -1.97 -5.18
CA LYS A 43 7.04 -2.16 -5.85
C LYS A 43 6.16 -3.07 -5.01
N LEU A 44 4.87 -2.78 -4.99
CA LEU A 44 3.89 -3.50 -4.20
C LEU A 44 2.82 -4.13 -5.10
N ILE A 45 2.37 -5.32 -4.77
CA ILE A 45 1.21 -6.01 -5.33
C ILE A 45 0.26 -6.33 -4.17
N LEU A 46 -1.02 -6.01 -4.32
CA LEU A 46 -2.07 -6.34 -3.36
C LEU A 46 -2.89 -7.52 -3.89
N SER A 47 -3.21 -8.51 -3.05
CA SER A 47 -4.00 -9.68 -3.47
C SER A 47 -5.42 -9.33 -3.91
N ALA A 48 -5.99 -8.27 -3.36
CA ALA A 48 -7.30 -7.76 -3.70
C ALA A 48 -7.38 -6.25 -3.45
N ASN A 49 -8.37 -5.59 -4.05
CA ASN A 49 -8.61 -4.15 -3.93
C ASN A 49 -9.63 -3.79 -2.85
N ASN A 50 -10.03 -4.75 -2.01
CA ASN A 50 -11.12 -4.62 -1.05
C ASN A 50 -10.81 -5.25 0.33
N VAL A 51 -9.53 -5.46 0.64
CA VAL A 51 -9.06 -6.16 1.85
C VAL A 51 -8.06 -5.36 2.69
N ILE A 52 -7.68 -4.16 2.25
CA ILE A 52 -6.78 -3.27 3.00
C ILE A 52 -7.38 -1.86 3.05
N GLU A 53 -7.88 -1.44 4.20
CA GLU A 53 -8.73 -0.25 4.31
C GLU A 53 -7.91 1.04 4.46
N ASN A 54 -6.72 0.93 5.06
CA ASN A 54 -5.93 2.08 5.46
C ASN A 54 -4.49 2.01 4.96
N ALA A 55 -3.92 3.18 4.71
CA ALA A 55 -2.49 3.37 4.51
C ALA A 55 -2.02 4.55 5.34
N ARG A 56 -0.84 4.41 5.96
CA ARG A 56 -0.15 5.48 6.68
C ARG A 56 1.20 5.75 6.02
N GLY A 57 1.41 7.00 5.63
CA GLY A 57 2.66 7.48 5.06
C GLY A 57 3.74 7.77 6.11
N GLY A 58 4.93 8.10 5.62
CA GLY A 58 6.07 8.54 6.40
C GLY A 58 6.15 10.07 6.53
N THR A 59 7.37 10.59 6.59
CA THR A 59 7.64 12.05 6.68
C THR A 59 7.81 12.71 5.32
N GLY A 60 7.68 11.95 4.23
CA GLY A 60 7.78 12.45 2.86
C GLY A 60 6.48 13.11 2.36
N ASN A 61 6.53 13.64 1.14
CA ASN A 61 5.35 14.16 0.44
C ASN A 61 4.54 13.01 -0.17
N ASP A 62 3.84 12.29 0.68
CA ASP A 62 3.19 11.04 0.32
C ASP A 62 1.88 11.24 -0.45
N ARG A 63 1.54 10.26 -1.28
CA ARG A 63 0.27 10.20 -2.00
C ARG A 63 -0.40 8.85 -1.77
N LEU A 64 -1.41 8.86 -0.91
CA LEU A 64 -2.18 7.69 -0.51
C LEU A 64 -3.58 7.78 -1.12
N THR A 65 -4.00 6.75 -1.85
CA THR A 65 -5.32 6.67 -2.48
C THR A 65 -6.06 5.46 -1.92
N SER A 66 -7.30 5.67 -1.47
CA SER A 66 -8.17 4.60 -0.97
C SER A 66 -8.67 3.70 -2.10
N GLN A 67 -9.32 2.61 -1.70
CA GLN A 67 -10.10 1.76 -2.60
C GLN A 67 -11.29 2.55 -3.19
N PRO A 68 -11.79 2.19 -4.39
CA PRO A 68 -13.12 2.60 -4.85
C PRO A 68 -14.20 2.07 -3.88
N GLN A 69 -15.22 2.87 -3.60
CA GLN A 69 -16.43 2.42 -2.86
C GLN A 69 -17.27 1.48 -3.72
#